data_AF-A0A7M3ZST3-F1
#
_entry.id   AF-A0A7M3ZST3-F1
#
_cell.length_a   1.000
_cell.length_b   1.000
_cell.length_c   1.000
_cell.angle_alpha   90.00
_cell.angle_beta   90.00
_cell.angle_gamma   90.00
#
_symmetry.space_group_name_H-M   'P 1'
#
loop_
_entity.id
_entity.type
_entity.pdbx_description
1 polymer ?
#
loop_
_entity_poly.entity_id
_entity_poly.type
_entity_poly.pdbx_seq_one_letter_code
_entity_poly.pdbx_strand_id
1 'polypeptide(L)'
;NALEAAGTEAKKTAVIGVPGGVKMHSGCFATTPKAAAEVVLSFAIGDLRTAITEVMDLDETVYAKGEWKVRMYGEAWTPSSPRFMQGAKEQVERVSEEDTIEGLAHHVATLLEDEPDLMVVWGSGGTLRRMGEHLNLDLTLLGIDVQHGQTVHTDLNEARLLDVIGAHLDDGEQRPLLLLLSPMGGQGFLIGRGNLQLSPDVLRLIGHGNILGIATPSKLIGLEAVRIDTGDDDLDAEFQKKRFIKILQGFRTTRLIRVAEL
;
A
#
# COMPACT_ATOMS: atom_id res chain seq x y z
N ASN A 1 -8.24 25.62 19.60
CA ASN A 1 -6.90 24.98 19.63
C ASN A 1 -5.84 25.91 19.00
N ALA A 2 -4.56 25.54 18.93
CA ALA A 2 -3.49 26.40 18.37
C ALA A 2 -3.68 26.72 16.86
N LEU A 3 -4.34 25.84 16.11
CA LEU A 3 -4.64 26.02 14.68
C LEU A 3 -5.72 27.10 14.48
N GLU A 4 -6.78 27.07 15.29
CA GLU A 4 -7.83 28.09 15.31
C GLU A 4 -7.29 29.45 15.75
N ALA A 5 -6.37 29.47 16.71
CA ALA A 5 -5.72 30.70 17.17
C ALA A 5 -4.79 31.31 16.11
N ALA A 6 -4.19 30.50 15.24
CA ALA A 6 -3.30 30.94 14.17
C ALA A 6 -4.02 31.41 12.89
N GLY A 7 -5.31 31.08 12.72
CA GLY A 7 -6.14 31.56 11.61
C GLY A 7 -5.51 31.33 10.23
N THR A 8 -5.50 32.34 9.37
CA THR A 8 -4.89 32.27 8.01
C THR A 8 -3.37 32.12 8.01
N GLU A 9 -2.69 32.52 9.09
CA GLU A 9 -1.22 32.42 9.23
C GLU A 9 -0.76 31.00 9.60
N ALA A 10 -1.68 30.11 9.96
CA ALA A 10 -1.42 28.67 10.10
C ALA A 10 -0.82 28.05 8.82
N LYS A 11 -1.05 28.67 7.66
CA LYS A 11 -0.46 28.26 6.37
C LYS A 11 1.02 28.62 6.19
N LYS A 12 1.62 29.39 7.09
CA LYS A 12 3.02 29.85 7.01
C LYS A 12 3.86 29.51 8.23
N THR A 13 3.23 29.14 9.34
CA THR A 13 3.90 28.86 10.62
C THR A 13 3.91 27.36 10.87
N ALA A 14 5.11 26.78 10.98
CA ALA A 14 5.25 25.37 11.34
C ALA A 14 4.90 25.13 12.81
N VAL A 15 4.10 24.11 13.08
CA VAL A 15 3.59 23.75 14.41
C VAL A 15 4.10 22.37 14.79
N ILE A 16 4.50 22.19 16.05
CA ILE A 16 4.84 20.88 16.64
C ILE A 16 3.93 20.64 17.84
N GLY A 17 3.24 19.51 17.85
CA GLY A 17 2.48 19.03 19.00
C GLY A 17 3.38 18.30 19.99
N VAL A 18 3.36 18.73 21.26
CA VAL A 18 4.03 18.01 22.36
C VAL A 18 3.02 17.02 22.96
N PRO A 19 3.29 15.70 22.95
CA PRO A 19 2.32 14.72 23.44
C PRO A 19 2.18 14.80 24.97
N GLY A 20 0.95 15.06 25.45
CA GLY A 20 0.60 15.08 26.88
C GLY A 20 -0.13 13.82 27.38
N GLY A 21 -0.41 12.87 26.48
CA GLY A 21 -1.15 11.65 26.78
C GLY A 21 -1.05 10.62 25.65
N VAL A 22 -1.67 9.45 25.81
CA VAL A 22 -1.52 8.29 24.90
C VAL A 22 -2.51 8.26 23.72
N LYS A 23 -3.33 9.29 23.55
CA LYS A 23 -4.42 9.34 22.54
C LYS A 23 -4.32 10.57 21.63
N MET A 24 -3.14 10.81 21.08
CA MET A 24 -2.92 11.87 20.08
C MET A 24 -2.80 11.22 18.71
N HIS A 25 -3.61 11.67 17.76
CA HIS A 25 -3.73 11.07 16.42
C HIS A 25 -3.37 12.01 15.27
N SER A 26 -3.17 13.31 15.55
CA SER A 26 -2.72 14.26 14.52
C SER A 26 -1.27 14.01 14.14
N GLY A 27 -0.95 14.05 12.85
CA GLY A 27 0.40 13.82 12.35
C GLY A 27 1.42 14.90 12.75
N CYS A 28 0.96 16.03 13.30
CA CYS A 28 1.81 17.12 13.82
C CYS A 28 2.35 16.86 15.24
N PHE A 29 1.99 15.75 15.90
CA PHE A 29 2.56 15.40 17.20
C PHE A 29 3.89 14.68 17.09
N ALA A 30 4.82 15.04 17.98
CA ALA A 30 6.01 14.24 18.23
C ALA A 30 5.64 12.94 18.98
N THR A 31 6.45 11.92 18.81
CA THR A 31 6.28 10.61 19.47
C THR A 31 6.44 10.67 20.99
N THR A 32 7.26 11.60 21.49
CA THR A 32 7.48 11.85 22.93
C THR A 32 7.80 13.33 23.18
N PRO A 33 7.69 13.84 24.42
CA PRO A 33 8.08 15.23 24.72
C PRO A 33 9.57 15.51 24.44
N LYS A 34 10.45 14.53 24.69
CA LYS A 34 11.87 14.63 24.33
C LYS A 34 12.05 14.71 22.81
N ALA A 35 11.34 13.89 22.05
CA ALA A 35 11.36 13.95 20.60
C ALA A 35 10.87 15.31 20.07
N ALA A 36 9.88 15.93 20.70
CA ALA A 36 9.45 17.28 20.33
C ALA A 36 10.58 18.32 20.48
N ALA A 37 11.35 18.24 21.57
CA ALA A 37 12.49 19.13 21.80
C ALA A 37 13.60 18.95 20.75
N GLU A 38 13.91 17.70 20.39
CA GLU A 38 14.88 17.39 19.32
C GLU A 38 14.41 17.93 17.96
N VAL A 39 13.12 17.77 17.61
CA VAL A 39 12.56 18.29 16.36
C VAL A 39 12.60 19.82 16.30
N VAL A 40 12.27 20.50 17.40
CA VAL A 40 12.38 21.96 17.49
C VAL A 40 13.82 22.41 17.25
N LEU A 41 14.78 21.76 17.91
CA LEU A 41 16.20 22.10 17.79
C LEU A 41 16.70 21.88 16.36
N SER A 42 16.46 20.69 15.79
CA SER A 42 16.87 20.36 14.41
C SER A 42 16.19 21.26 13.37
N PHE A 43 14.95 21.69 13.59
CA PHE A 43 14.28 22.65 12.72
C PHE A 43 14.90 24.05 12.83
N ALA A 44 15.22 24.51 14.04
CA ALA A 44 15.81 25.83 14.28
C ALA A 44 17.21 25.98 13.65
N ILE A 45 17.99 24.91 13.59
CA ILE A 45 19.32 24.90 12.95
C ILE A 45 19.28 24.62 11.44
N GLY A 46 18.08 24.40 10.87
CA GLY A 46 17.87 24.25 9.43
C GLY A 46 17.98 22.82 8.88
N ASP A 47 18.11 21.82 9.75
CA ASP A 47 18.29 20.41 9.33
C ASP A 47 16.99 19.74 8.89
N LEU A 48 15.82 20.34 9.22
CA LEU A 48 14.51 19.81 8.87
C LEU A 48 13.75 20.78 7.96
N ARG A 49 13.08 20.22 6.95
CA ARG A 49 12.13 20.95 6.10
C ARG A 49 10.71 20.88 6.67
N THR A 50 9.84 21.79 6.27
CA THR A 50 8.41 21.75 6.63
C THR A 50 7.61 20.84 5.70
N ALA A 51 6.55 20.26 6.26
CA ALA A 51 5.58 19.40 5.62
C ALA A 51 4.17 19.73 6.14
N ILE A 52 3.12 19.58 5.36
CA ILE A 52 1.71 19.65 5.76
C ILE A 52 1.26 18.27 6.30
N THR A 53 0.47 18.26 7.35
CA THR A 53 -0.09 17.03 7.92
C THR A 53 -1.52 17.24 8.38
N GLU A 54 -2.29 16.16 8.44
CA GLU A 54 -3.66 16.15 8.94
C GLU A 54 -3.72 16.36 10.46
N VAL A 55 -4.60 17.28 10.87
CA VAL A 55 -4.93 17.52 12.27
C VAL A 55 -6.23 16.81 12.58
N MET A 56 -6.10 15.74 13.34
CA MET A 56 -7.17 14.83 13.75
C MET A 56 -7.39 14.99 15.24
N ASP A 57 -8.63 15.30 15.63
CA ASP A 57 -8.99 15.40 17.05
C ASP A 57 -10.29 14.64 17.33
N LEU A 58 -10.50 14.34 18.60
CA LEU A 58 -11.70 13.71 19.08
C LEU A 58 -12.83 14.74 19.13
N ASP A 59 -13.99 14.40 18.60
CA ASP A 59 -15.15 15.28 18.73
C ASP A 59 -15.63 15.26 20.20
N GLU A 60 -15.21 16.25 20.99
CA GLU A 60 -15.49 16.33 22.42
C GLU A 60 -17.00 16.33 22.73
N THR A 61 -17.83 16.83 21.81
CA THR A 61 -19.30 16.86 22.00
C THR A 61 -19.95 15.49 21.82
N VAL A 62 -19.35 14.64 20.98
CA VAL A 62 -19.75 13.25 20.75
C VAL A 62 -19.13 12.34 21.81
N TYR A 63 -17.89 12.62 22.22
CA TYR A 63 -17.19 11.91 23.28
C TYR A 63 -17.88 12.06 24.65
N ALA A 64 -18.41 13.24 24.96
CA ALA A 64 -19.20 13.47 26.17
C ALA A 64 -20.48 12.60 26.24
N LYS A 65 -20.93 12.06 25.10
CA LYS A 65 -22.08 11.15 25.00
C LYS A 65 -21.67 9.67 25.00
N GLY A 66 -20.39 9.36 25.18
CA GLY A 66 -19.85 7.99 25.21
C GLY A 66 -19.52 7.40 23.84
N GLU A 67 -19.64 8.20 22.76
CA GLU A 67 -19.35 7.76 21.39
C GLU A 67 -17.92 8.17 20.98
N TRP A 68 -17.15 7.22 20.45
CA TRP A 68 -15.78 7.47 20.00
C TRP A 68 -15.77 7.81 18.51
N LYS A 69 -15.60 9.11 18.18
CA LYS A 69 -15.58 9.61 16.81
C LYS A 69 -14.42 10.60 16.62
N VAL A 70 -13.47 10.24 15.77
CA VAL A 70 -12.34 11.09 15.39
C VAL A 70 -12.71 11.87 14.14
N ARG A 71 -12.44 13.18 14.12
CA ARG A 71 -12.75 14.08 13.01
C ARG A 71 -11.49 14.79 12.52
N MET A 72 -11.39 14.99 11.20
CA MET A 72 -10.37 15.86 10.61
C MET A 72 -10.77 17.33 10.78
N TYR A 73 -9.92 18.11 11.46
CA TYR A 73 -10.14 19.54 11.73
C TYR A 73 -9.49 20.43 10.66
N GLY A 74 -8.46 19.91 9.98
CA GLY A 74 -7.78 20.62 8.90
C GLY A 74 -6.36 20.10 8.69
N GLU A 75 -5.56 20.93 8.07
CA GLU A 75 -4.18 20.65 7.72
C GLU A 75 -3.24 21.68 8.37
N ALA A 76 -2.04 21.25 8.79
CA ALA A 76 -1.06 22.10 9.46
C ALA A 76 0.35 21.87 8.91
N TRP A 77 1.14 22.94 8.78
CA TRP A 77 2.57 22.81 8.53
C TRP A 77 3.29 22.35 9.79
N THR A 78 4.24 21.44 9.66
CA THR A 78 5.03 20.84 10.74
C THR A 78 6.43 20.48 10.25
N PRO A 79 7.47 20.51 11.09
CA PRO A 79 8.79 20.03 10.69
C PRO A 79 8.79 18.53 10.41
N SER A 80 9.33 18.15 9.25
CA SER A 80 9.33 16.78 8.76
C SER A 80 10.51 16.00 9.33
N SER A 81 10.27 15.26 10.42
CA SER A 81 11.23 14.33 11.00
C SER A 81 10.67 12.90 11.06
N PRO A 82 11.05 12.00 10.12
CA PRO A 82 10.56 10.61 10.07
C PRO A 82 10.85 9.78 11.32
N ARG A 83 11.82 10.24 12.13
CA ARG A 83 12.28 9.58 13.35
C ARG A 83 11.51 10.02 14.59
N PHE A 84 10.98 11.23 14.60
CA PHE A 84 10.49 11.87 15.83
C PHE A 84 9.03 12.32 15.76
N MET A 85 8.47 12.51 14.56
CA MET A 85 7.10 12.97 14.34
C MET A 85 6.19 11.83 13.89
N GLN A 86 4.93 11.85 14.33
CA GLN A 86 3.94 10.81 14.03
C GLN A 86 3.46 10.84 12.56
N GLY A 87 3.38 12.01 11.93
CA GLY A 87 2.91 12.19 10.54
C GLY A 87 3.97 12.57 9.51
N ALA A 88 5.25 12.70 9.89
CA ALA A 88 6.31 13.10 8.95
C ALA A 88 6.65 12.03 7.90
N LYS A 89 6.17 10.80 8.09
CA LYS A 89 6.28 9.75 7.06
C LYS A 89 5.28 10.02 5.93
N GLU A 90 4.06 10.41 6.24
CA GLU A 90 2.96 10.44 5.26
C GLU A 90 3.11 11.49 4.16
N GLN A 91 3.75 12.64 4.40
CA GLN A 91 3.68 13.75 3.44
C GLN A 91 4.90 13.90 2.52
N VAL A 92 6.09 13.45 2.96
CA VAL A 92 7.23 13.23 2.05
C VAL A 92 7.02 11.92 1.28
N GLU A 93 6.39 10.92 1.90
CA GLU A 93 5.99 9.71 1.19
C GLU A 93 4.92 10.01 0.15
N ARG A 94 3.82 10.72 0.40
CA ARG A 94 2.73 10.89 -0.60
C ARG A 94 3.17 11.46 -1.97
N VAL A 95 4.05 12.47 -2.02
CA VAL A 95 4.57 12.98 -3.31
C VAL A 95 5.49 11.94 -3.98
N SER A 96 6.37 11.29 -3.21
CA SER A 96 7.22 10.20 -3.74
C SER A 96 6.46 8.89 -4.03
N GLU A 97 5.34 8.67 -3.36
CA GLU A 97 4.53 7.45 -3.42
C GLU A 97 3.66 7.51 -4.66
N GLU A 98 3.09 8.67 -4.97
CA GLU A 98 2.39 8.87 -6.23
C GLU A 98 3.34 8.69 -7.42
N ASP A 99 4.52 9.33 -7.40
CA ASP A 99 5.57 9.13 -8.43
C ASP A 99 6.00 7.64 -8.51
N THR A 100 6.07 6.95 -7.37
CA THR A 100 6.39 5.52 -7.33
C THR A 100 5.27 4.70 -7.97
N ILE A 101 4.01 5.00 -7.66
CA ILE A 101 2.83 4.30 -8.18
C ILE A 101 2.70 4.52 -9.69
N GLU A 102 2.93 5.74 -10.16
CA GLU A 102 3.04 6.05 -11.58
C GLU A 102 4.15 5.22 -12.22
N GLY A 103 5.34 5.14 -11.61
CA GLY A 103 6.44 4.30 -12.08
C GLY A 103 6.13 2.80 -12.10
N LEU A 104 5.37 2.31 -11.11
CA LEU A 104 4.87 0.92 -11.07
C LEU A 104 3.87 0.67 -12.20
N ALA A 105 2.91 1.58 -12.40
CA ALA A 105 1.93 1.50 -13.48
C ALA A 105 2.61 1.53 -14.85
N HIS A 106 3.55 2.45 -15.05
CA HIS A 106 4.31 2.56 -16.30
C HIS A 106 5.12 1.29 -16.59
N HIS A 107 5.66 0.63 -15.56
CA HIS A 107 6.32 -0.66 -15.75
C HIS A 107 5.36 -1.74 -16.25
N VAL A 108 4.16 -1.84 -15.67
CA VAL A 108 3.13 -2.79 -16.12
C VAL A 108 2.65 -2.45 -17.53
N ALA A 109 2.51 -1.16 -17.87
CA ALA A 109 2.21 -0.73 -19.24
C ALA A 109 3.27 -1.20 -20.23
N THR A 110 4.56 -1.05 -19.91
CA THR A 110 5.64 -1.56 -20.76
C THR A 110 5.55 -3.08 -20.95
N LEU A 111 5.19 -3.84 -19.91
CA LEU A 111 5.00 -5.30 -20.06
C LEU A 111 3.86 -5.64 -21.02
N LEU A 112 2.74 -4.91 -20.94
CA LEU A 112 1.61 -5.06 -21.85
C LEU A 112 1.94 -4.65 -23.30
N GLU A 113 2.80 -3.65 -23.48
CA GLU A 113 3.30 -3.22 -24.79
C GLU A 113 4.27 -4.24 -25.41
N ASP A 114 5.19 -4.77 -24.60
CA ASP A 114 6.20 -5.75 -25.03
C ASP A 114 5.58 -7.13 -25.30
N GLU A 115 4.51 -7.50 -24.56
CA GLU A 115 3.81 -8.78 -24.67
C GLU A 115 2.29 -8.55 -24.79
N PRO A 116 1.76 -8.31 -26.02
CA PRO A 116 0.34 -7.97 -26.24
C PRO A 116 -0.66 -9.05 -25.82
N ASP A 117 -0.19 -10.28 -25.61
CA ASP A 117 -1.01 -11.42 -25.16
C ASP A 117 -1.04 -11.59 -23.64
N LEU A 118 -0.31 -10.75 -22.90
CA LEU A 118 -0.25 -10.81 -21.45
C LEU A 118 -1.61 -10.55 -20.82
N MET A 119 -2.10 -11.53 -20.06
CA MET A 119 -3.24 -11.37 -19.17
C MET A 119 -2.74 -10.94 -17.79
N VAL A 120 -3.29 -9.84 -17.26
CA VAL A 120 -2.94 -9.32 -15.93
C VAL A 120 -4.10 -9.54 -14.97
N VAL A 121 -3.87 -10.32 -13.92
CA VAL A 121 -4.79 -10.48 -12.79
C VAL A 121 -4.40 -9.45 -11.73
N TRP A 122 -5.30 -8.49 -11.48
CA TRP A 122 -5.13 -7.42 -10.51
C TRP A 122 -5.68 -7.85 -9.17
N GLY A 123 -4.81 -7.98 -8.18
CA GLY A 123 -5.19 -8.18 -6.79
C GLY A 123 -5.92 -6.97 -6.19
N SER A 124 -6.39 -7.13 -4.96
CA SER A 124 -7.05 -6.06 -4.23
C SER A 124 -6.07 -5.05 -3.61
N GLY A 125 -6.60 -3.87 -3.30
CA GLY A 125 -5.92 -2.85 -2.51
C GLY A 125 -5.65 -1.53 -3.23
N GLY A 126 -5.49 -0.46 -2.44
CA GLY A 126 -5.40 0.90 -2.96
C GLY A 126 -4.16 1.21 -3.80
N THR A 127 -3.10 0.41 -3.71
CA THR A 127 -1.92 0.57 -4.59
C THR A 127 -2.24 0.13 -6.01
N LEU A 128 -2.85 -1.05 -6.17
CA LEU A 128 -3.22 -1.57 -7.49
C LEU A 128 -4.35 -0.73 -8.10
N ARG A 129 -5.32 -0.28 -7.30
CA ARG A 129 -6.35 0.66 -7.77
C ARG A 129 -5.77 1.95 -8.34
N ARG A 130 -4.86 2.59 -7.60
CA ARG A 130 -4.18 3.82 -8.07
C ARG A 130 -3.34 3.56 -9.32
N MET A 131 -2.68 2.39 -9.44
CA MET A 131 -2.02 2.02 -10.69
C MET A 131 -3.00 1.91 -11.86
N GLY A 132 -4.20 1.35 -11.63
CA GLY A 132 -5.28 1.32 -12.60
C GLY A 132 -5.66 2.71 -13.11
N GLU A 133 -5.75 3.71 -12.21
CA GLU A 133 -6.04 5.10 -12.57
C GLU A 133 -5.02 5.66 -13.58
N HIS A 134 -3.71 5.37 -13.39
CA HIS A 134 -2.64 5.74 -14.34
C HIS A 134 -2.70 5.00 -15.67
N LEU A 135 -3.34 3.82 -15.69
CA LEU A 135 -3.55 3.00 -16.89
C LEU A 135 -4.91 3.24 -17.56
N ASN A 136 -5.71 4.18 -17.06
CA ASN A 136 -7.09 4.41 -17.46
C ASN A 136 -8.00 3.17 -17.29
N LEU A 137 -7.77 2.39 -16.24
CA LEU A 137 -8.56 1.23 -15.84
C LEU A 137 -9.35 1.56 -14.58
N ASP A 138 -10.64 1.21 -14.56
CA ASP A 138 -11.49 1.32 -13.36
C ASP A 138 -11.44 0.00 -12.59
N LEU A 139 -10.48 -0.10 -11.65
CA LEU A 139 -10.23 -1.30 -10.85
C LEU A 139 -10.99 -1.26 -9.52
N THR A 140 -11.39 -2.45 -9.05
CA THR A 140 -12.10 -2.67 -7.81
C THR A 140 -11.13 -2.58 -6.63
N LEU A 141 -11.50 -1.84 -5.57
CA LEU A 141 -10.63 -1.68 -4.40
C LEU A 141 -10.44 -2.98 -3.60
N LEU A 142 -11.51 -3.76 -3.44
CA LEU A 142 -11.53 -4.97 -2.60
C LEU A 142 -11.71 -6.27 -3.41
N GLY A 143 -11.87 -6.17 -4.72
CA GLY A 143 -12.09 -7.30 -5.62
C GLY A 143 -10.81 -7.74 -6.34
N ILE A 144 -10.95 -8.76 -7.19
CA ILE A 144 -9.93 -9.22 -8.12
C ILE A 144 -10.44 -8.93 -9.53
N ASP A 145 -9.68 -8.14 -10.30
CA ASP A 145 -10.02 -7.83 -11.69
C ASP A 145 -9.04 -8.54 -12.63
N VAL A 146 -9.45 -8.79 -13.87
CA VAL A 146 -8.61 -9.40 -14.91
C VAL A 146 -8.63 -8.55 -16.16
N GLN A 147 -7.46 -8.13 -16.62
CA GLN A 147 -7.27 -7.41 -17.87
C GLN A 147 -6.66 -8.33 -18.93
N HIS A 148 -7.26 -8.36 -20.12
CA HIS A 148 -6.66 -8.97 -21.31
C HIS A 148 -6.98 -8.14 -22.56
N GLY A 149 -5.95 -7.64 -23.23
CA GLY A 149 -6.10 -6.67 -24.31
C GLY A 149 -6.87 -5.41 -23.85
N GLN A 150 -7.98 -5.12 -24.52
CA GLN A 150 -8.86 -3.98 -24.21
C GLN A 150 -10.00 -4.34 -23.23
N THR A 151 -10.10 -5.62 -22.83
CA THR A 151 -11.18 -6.10 -21.97
C THR A 151 -10.71 -6.11 -20.52
N VAL A 152 -11.54 -5.57 -19.64
CA VAL A 152 -11.38 -5.67 -18.18
C VAL A 152 -12.60 -6.38 -17.62
N HIS A 153 -12.36 -7.49 -16.94
CA HIS A 153 -13.34 -8.22 -16.15
C HIS A 153 -13.20 -7.79 -14.68
N THR A 154 -14.19 -7.12 -14.13
CA THR A 154 -14.11 -6.55 -12.78
C THR A 154 -14.79 -7.44 -11.72
N ASP A 155 -14.25 -7.40 -10.50
CA ASP A 155 -14.76 -8.03 -9.29
C ASP A 155 -15.14 -9.51 -9.44
N LEU A 156 -14.19 -10.30 -9.96
CA LEU A 156 -14.42 -11.71 -10.26
C LEU A 156 -14.37 -12.59 -9.02
N ASN A 157 -15.36 -13.46 -8.87
CA ASN A 157 -15.30 -14.56 -7.91
C ASN A 157 -14.41 -15.72 -8.41
N GLU A 158 -14.15 -16.71 -7.55
CA GLU A 158 -13.33 -17.89 -7.86
C GLU A 158 -13.73 -18.57 -9.17
N ALA A 159 -15.01 -18.92 -9.33
CA ALA A 159 -15.50 -19.63 -10.50
C ALA A 159 -15.23 -18.85 -11.80
N ARG A 160 -15.43 -17.53 -11.77
CA ARG A 160 -15.17 -16.67 -12.93
C ARG A 160 -13.68 -16.47 -13.18
N LEU A 161 -12.84 -16.45 -12.15
CA LEU A 161 -11.39 -16.44 -12.31
C LEU A 161 -10.90 -17.71 -13.00
N LEU A 162 -11.38 -18.88 -12.56
CA LEU A 162 -11.06 -20.17 -13.19
C LEU A 162 -11.52 -20.22 -14.65
N ASP A 163 -12.73 -19.73 -14.96
CA ASP A 163 -13.25 -19.66 -16.33
C ASP A 163 -12.36 -18.77 -17.22
N VAL A 164 -12.05 -17.54 -16.77
CA VAL A 164 -11.34 -16.54 -17.58
C VAL A 164 -9.89 -16.95 -17.78
N ILE A 165 -9.20 -17.37 -16.72
CA ILE A 165 -7.79 -17.79 -16.81
C ILE A 165 -7.70 -19.12 -17.57
N GLY A 166 -8.62 -20.05 -17.35
CA GLY A 166 -8.66 -21.33 -18.06
C GLY A 166 -8.94 -21.20 -19.56
N ALA A 167 -9.74 -20.21 -19.96
CA ALA A 167 -9.96 -19.87 -21.37
C ALA A 167 -8.72 -19.22 -22.04
N HIS A 168 -7.74 -18.79 -21.24
CA HIS A 168 -6.46 -18.22 -21.70
C HIS A 168 -5.33 -19.25 -21.70
N LEU A 169 -5.66 -20.51 -21.91
CA LEU A 169 -4.69 -21.58 -22.16
C LEU A 169 -4.69 -21.92 -23.66
N ASP A 170 -3.53 -22.25 -24.22
CA ASP A 170 -3.39 -22.71 -25.60
C ASP A 170 -2.97 -24.19 -25.61
N ASP A 171 -3.84 -25.08 -26.08
CA ASP A 171 -3.68 -26.55 -26.02
C ASP A 171 -3.27 -27.10 -24.64
N GLY A 172 -3.76 -26.47 -23.57
CA GLY A 172 -3.43 -26.82 -22.19
C GLY A 172 -2.10 -26.26 -21.67
N GLU A 173 -1.35 -25.54 -22.52
CA GLU A 173 -0.18 -24.78 -22.10
C GLU A 173 -0.55 -23.37 -21.65
N GLN A 174 0.24 -22.87 -20.69
CA GLN A 174 0.01 -21.57 -20.09
C GLN A 174 0.47 -20.45 -21.02
N ARG A 175 -0.46 -19.57 -21.39
CA ARG A 175 -0.15 -18.31 -22.09
C ARG A 175 0.36 -17.27 -21.10
N PRO A 176 0.98 -16.17 -21.58
CA PRO A 176 1.49 -15.12 -20.70
C PRO A 176 0.42 -14.60 -19.74
N LEU A 177 0.72 -14.70 -18.45
CA LEU A 177 -0.17 -14.40 -17.35
C LEU A 177 0.65 -13.79 -16.21
N LEU A 178 0.13 -12.75 -15.55
CA LEU A 178 0.77 -12.11 -14.42
C LEU A 178 -0.26 -11.76 -13.35
N LEU A 179 -0.10 -12.31 -12.14
CA LEU A 179 -0.84 -11.91 -10.96
C LEU A 179 -0.08 -10.84 -10.19
N LEU A 180 -0.72 -9.67 -10.03
CA LEU A 180 -0.21 -8.56 -9.25
C LEU A 180 -0.83 -8.56 -7.86
N LEU A 181 0.00 -8.63 -6.81
CA LEU A 181 -0.45 -8.60 -5.41
C LEU A 181 0.30 -7.54 -4.62
N SER A 182 -0.38 -6.78 -3.76
CA SER A 182 0.29 -5.87 -2.83
C SER A 182 0.32 -6.45 -1.42
N PRO A 183 1.48 -6.47 -0.72
CA PRO A 183 1.52 -6.90 0.67
C PRO A 183 0.58 -6.07 1.55
N MET A 184 -0.13 -6.76 2.45
CA MET A 184 -0.93 -6.11 3.48
C MET A 184 0.00 -5.45 4.52
N GLY A 185 -0.10 -4.12 4.64
CA GLY A 185 0.78 -3.31 5.49
C GLY A 185 0.78 -3.75 6.96
N GLY A 186 1.96 -3.77 7.59
CA GLY A 186 2.15 -4.10 9.01
C GLY A 186 2.10 -5.60 9.37
N GLN A 187 1.41 -6.43 8.58
CA GLN A 187 1.32 -7.87 8.81
C GLN A 187 2.18 -8.70 7.86
N GLY A 188 2.53 -8.16 6.69
CA GLY A 188 3.46 -8.78 5.74
C GLY A 188 2.88 -9.94 4.93
N PHE A 189 1.57 -10.21 5.02
CA PHE A 189 0.92 -11.19 4.15
C PHE A 189 0.82 -10.68 2.71
N LEU A 190 1.28 -11.49 1.77
CA LEU A 190 1.06 -11.28 0.34
C LEU A 190 -0.18 -12.05 -0.14
N ILE A 191 -0.35 -13.27 0.38
CA ILE A 191 -1.54 -14.09 0.24
C ILE A 191 -1.94 -14.48 1.66
N GLY A 192 -3.18 -14.20 2.04
CA GLY A 192 -3.69 -14.47 3.38
C GLY A 192 -4.93 -15.35 3.34
N ARG A 193 -5.13 -16.08 4.44
CA ARG A 193 -6.27 -16.97 4.62
C ARG A 193 -7.60 -16.23 4.48
N GLY A 194 -8.56 -16.88 3.82
CA GLY A 194 -9.92 -16.35 3.67
C GLY A 194 -10.12 -15.45 2.46
N ASN A 195 -9.10 -15.29 1.59
CA ASN A 195 -9.34 -14.76 0.25
C ASN A 195 -10.03 -15.84 -0.60
N LEU A 196 -11.37 -15.76 -0.66
CA LEU A 196 -12.18 -16.74 -1.40
C LEU A 196 -12.01 -16.63 -2.93
N GLN A 197 -11.52 -15.50 -3.45
CA GLN A 197 -11.34 -15.29 -4.90
C GLN A 197 -10.03 -15.94 -5.37
N LEU A 198 -8.94 -15.74 -4.63
CA LEU A 198 -7.64 -16.36 -4.90
C LEU A 198 -7.50 -17.69 -4.13
N SER A 199 -8.38 -18.64 -4.47
CA SER A 199 -8.33 -19.98 -3.90
C SER A 199 -7.07 -20.74 -4.31
N PRO A 200 -6.75 -21.87 -3.63
CA PRO A 200 -5.63 -22.73 -4.03
C PRO A 200 -5.69 -23.17 -5.50
N ASP A 201 -6.89 -23.42 -6.04
CA ASP A 201 -7.05 -23.84 -7.43
C ASP A 201 -6.75 -22.71 -8.41
N VAL A 202 -7.18 -21.48 -8.10
CA VAL A 202 -6.82 -20.29 -8.89
C VAL A 202 -5.32 -20.04 -8.82
N LEU A 203 -4.70 -20.14 -7.64
CA LEU A 203 -3.26 -19.93 -7.47
C LEU A 203 -2.41 -20.99 -8.19
N ARG A 204 -2.87 -22.24 -8.22
CA ARG A 204 -2.22 -23.31 -9.02
C ARG A 204 -2.33 -23.05 -10.50
N LEU A 205 -3.52 -22.62 -10.96
CA LEU A 205 -3.75 -22.26 -12.36
C LEU A 205 -2.88 -21.06 -12.79
N ILE A 206 -2.72 -20.07 -11.91
CA ILE A 206 -1.82 -18.93 -12.13
C ILE A 206 -0.36 -19.40 -12.11
N GLY A 207 0.02 -20.23 -11.16
CA GLY A 207 1.37 -20.71 -10.98
C GLY A 207 2.30 -19.69 -10.30
N HIS A 208 3.14 -20.17 -9.39
CA HIS A 208 4.08 -19.34 -8.62
C HIS A 208 4.94 -18.40 -9.49
N GLY A 209 5.39 -18.86 -10.66
CA GLY A 209 6.28 -18.10 -11.55
C GLY A 209 5.68 -16.79 -12.05
N ASN A 210 4.36 -16.70 -12.03
CA ASN A 210 3.57 -15.61 -12.60
C ASN A 210 3.08 -14.64 -11.52
N ILE A 211 3.58 -14.75 -10.29
CA ILE A 211 3.19 -13.85 -9.19
C ILE A 211 4.24 -12.75 -9.02
N LEU A 212 3.79 -11.50 -9.10
CA LEU A 212 4.60 -10.32 -8.86
C LEU A 212 4.00 -9.49 -7.74
N GLY A 213 4.77 -9.33 -6.67
CA GLY A 213 4.44 -8.40 -5.61
C GLY A 213 4.58 -6.96 -6.08
N ILE A 214 3.70 -6.08 -5.63
CA ILE A 214 3.70 -4.64 -5.89
C ILE A 214 3.72 -3.91 -4.55
N ALA A 215 4.77 -3.15 -4.28
CA ALA A 215 4.88 -2.42 -3.03
C ALA A 215 5.61 -1.09 -3.22
N THR A 216 5.12 -0.03 -2.59
CA THR A 216 5.87 1.22 -2.48
C THR A 216 7.04 1.03 -1.51
N PRO A 217 8.14 1.80 -1.62
CA PRO A 217 9.27 1.71 -0.69
C PRO A 217 8.83 1.75 0.78
N SER A 218 7.85 2.60 1.11
CA SER A 218 7.26 2.72 2.45
C SER A 218 6.66 1.41 2.97
N LYS A 219 5.94 0.64 2.13
CA LYS A 219 5.41 -0.69 2.47
C LYS A 219 6.49 -1.76 2.67
N LEU A 220 7.68 -1.54 2.12
CA LEU A 220 8.82 -2.44 2.28
C LEU A 220 9.71 -2.09 3.48
N ILE A 221 9.56 -0.91 4.08
CA ILE A 221 10.30 -0.54 5.29
C ILE A 221 9.89 -1.48 6.43
N GLY A 222 10.84 -2.27 6.91
CA GLY A 222 10.62 -3.24 7.99
C GLY A 222 9.98 -4.56 7.55
N LEU A 223 9.73 -4.76 6.25
CA LEU A 223 9.30 -6.04 5.72
C LEU A 223 10.53 -6.94 5.48
N GLU A 224 10.78 -7.85 6.41
CA GLU A 224 11.89 -8.82 6.29
C GLU A 224 11.52 -10.03 5.42
N ALA A 225 10.26 -10.47 5.50
CA ALA A 225 9.72 -11.59 4.74
C ALA A 225 8.23 -11.38 4.44
N VAL A 226 7.77 -11.94 3.31
CA VAL A 226 6.35 -12.05 2.99
C VAL A 226 5.77 -13.32 3.60
N ARG A 227 4.56 -13.23 4.13
CA ARG A 227 3.78 -14.37 4.61
C ARG A 227 2.81 -14.83 3.51
N ILE A 228 2.68 -16.14 3.38
CA ILE A 228 1.78 -16.78 2.44
C ILE A 228 1.00 -17.81 3.26
N ASP A 229 -0.32 -17.69 3.21
CA ASP A 229 -1.27 -18.63 3.80
C ASP A 229 -2.42 -18.74 2.78
N THR A 230 -2.38 -19.80 1.99
CA THR A 230 -3.38 -20.10 0.95
C THR A 230 -4.56 -20.89 1.51
N GLY A 231 -4.45 -21.40 2.73
CA GLY A 231 -5.39 -22.35 3.33
C GLY A 231 -5.22 -23.79 2.85
N ASP A 232 -4.18 -24.08 2.05
CA ASP A 232 -3.82 -25.41 1.55
C ASP A 232 -2.34 -25.69 1.88
N ASP A 233 -2.10 -26.69 2.75
CA ASP A 233 -0.77 -26.97 3.30
C ASP A 233 0.25 -27.39 2.22
N ASP A 234 -0.20 -28.09 1.17
CA ASP A 234 0.67 -28.54 0.10
C ASP A 234 1.12 -27.34 -0.76
N LEU A 235 0.19 -26.45 -1.08
CA LEU A 235 0.48 -25.23 -1.82
C LEU A 235 1.37 -24.27 -1.01
N ASP A 236 1.09 -24.10 0.29
CA ASP A 236 1.94 -23.30 1.18
C ASP A 236 3.37 -23.84 1.25
N ALA A 237 3.53 -25.17 1.32
CA ALA A 237 4.84 -25.81 1.26
C ALA A 237 5.55 -25.60 -0.08
N GLU A 238 4.83 -25.55 -1.21
CA GLU A 238 5.40 -25.21 -2.52
C GLU A 238 5.95 -23.78 -2.54
N PHE A 239 5.19 -22.81 -2.04
CA PHE A 239 5.65 -21.42 -1.91
C PHE A 239 6.89 -21.30 -1.02
N GLN A 240 6.91 -22.03 0.12
CA GLN A 240 8.07 -22.05 1.01
C GLN A 240 9.32 -22.68 0.37
N LYS A 241 9.16 -23.73 -0.45
CA LYS A 241 10.27 -24.36 -1.19
C LYS A 241 10.90 -23.40 -2.21
N LYS A 242 10.13 -22.49 -2.79
CA LYS A 242 10.62 -21.48 -3.74
C LYS A 242 11.38 -20.33 -3.06
N ARG A 243 11.27 -20.19 -1.73
CA ARG A 243 12.04 -19.30 -0.83
C ARG A 243 11.88 -17.79 -1.04
N PHE A 244 11.57 -17.32 -2.24
CA PHE A 244 11.53 -15.89 -2.56
C PHE A 244 10.40 -15.54 -3.52
N ILE A 245 9.83 -14.35 -3.34
CA ILE A 245 8.91 -13.70 -4.27
C ILE A 245 9.54 -12.42 -4.81
N LYS A 246 9.32 -12.15 -6.09
CA LYS A 246 9.70 -10.88 -6.73
C LYS A 246 8.71 -9.80 -6.31
N ILE A 247 9.22 -8.65 -5.87
CA ILE A 247 8.42 -7.47 -5.59
C ILE A 247 8.95 -6.29 -6.42
N LEU A 248 8.08 -5.72 -7.24
CA LEU A 248 8.32 -4.46 -7.94
C LEU A 248 8.10 -3.31 -6.96
N GLN A 249 9.09 -2.43 -6.86
CA GLN A 249 9.11 -1.30 -5.91
C GLN A 249 9.29 0.08 -6.58
N GLY A 250 9.10 0.14 -7.89
CA GLY A 250 9.21 1.32 -8.73
C GLY A 250 9.45 0.90 -10.19
N PHE A 251 9.65 1.86 -11.08
CA PHE A 251 9.89 1.56 -12.49
C PHE A 251 11.14 0.69 -12.66
N ARG A 252 10.97 -0.49 -13.27
CA ARG A 252 12.04 -1.48 -13.54
C ARG A 252 12.90 -1.85 -12.33
N THR A 253 12.38 -1.65 -11.12
CA THR A 253 13.12 -1.87 -9.89
C THR A 253 12.47 -3.02 -9.11
N THR A 254 13.10 -4.18 -9.15
CA THR A 254 12.59 -5.40 -8.50
C THR A 254 13.49 -5.81 -7.35
N ARG A 255 12.88 -6.27 -6.25
CA ARG A 255 13.55 -6.84 -5.09
C ARG A 255 13.05 -8.26 -4.85
N LEU A 256 13.96 -9.17 -4.49
CA LEU A 256 13.57 -10.49 -4.01
C LEU A 256 13.34 -10.41 -2.49
N ILE A 257 12.15 -10.76 -2.05
CA ILE A 257 11.79 -10.84 -0.62
C ILE A 257 11.60 -12.30 -0.26
N ARG A 258 12.12 -12.71 0.90
CA ARG A 258 11.99 -14.08 1.41
C ARG A 258 10.53 -14.39 1.72
N VAL A 259 10.12 -15.63 1.46
CA VAL A 259 8.89 -16.19 2.04
C VAL A 259 9.19 -16.59 3.48
N ALA A 260 8.35 -16.18 4.43
CA ALA A 260 8.49 -16.53 5.83
C ALA A 260 8.33 -18.05 6.02
N GLU A 261 9.14 -18.61 6.91
CA GLU A 261 8.93 -19.99 7.38
C GLU A 261 7.78 -19.95 8.41
N LEU A 262 6.77 -20.82 8.23
CA LEU A 262 5.67 -20.98 9.19
C LEU A 262 6.18 -21.59 10.51
#